data_AF-A0A969G457-F1
#
_entry.id   AF-A0A969G457-F1
#
_cell.length_a   1.000
_cell.length_b   1.000
_cell.length_c   1.000
_cell.angle_alpha   90.00
_cell.angle_beta   90.00
_cell.angle_gamma   90.00
#
_symmetry.space_group_name_H-M   'P 1'
#
loop_
_entity.id
_entity.type
_entity.pdbx_description
1 polymer ?
#
loop_
_entity_poly.entity_id
_entity_poly.type
_entity_poly.pdbx_seq_one_letter_code
_entity_poly.pdbx_strand_id
1 'polypeptide(L)'
;MGFVSRFPDKTFRPDHCLTRIEVLTSLVQGLGLRGSNKNLLHYYADSYLIPTYAIVPMLAAIEANLIFQPDGSNYLHPLQYITRGEMAAILYQVLLLTNQVEPIKSKLMVFHGIKETGFKDLQSHWAQAPAMALNNMKLVKGFPDGTFKPELGVDRTEYATLVTKILNAPPVRPISHFRDVPDEFWGLSALEKAYQWGFLATFPDQTIHPHQQLKRINIIASLASGLGLET
;
A
#
# COMPACT_ATOMS: atom_id res chain seq x y z
N MET A 1 7.45 -0.52 24.32
CA MET A 1 7.08 0.91 24.29
C MET A 1 6.26 1.15 23.04
N GLY A 2 5.05 1.71 23.19
CA GLY A 2 3.94 1.60 22.23
C GLY A 2 4.14 2.37 20.92
N PHE A 3 3.65 1.76 19.84
CA PHE A 3 3.69 2.27 18.46
C PHE A 3 2.64 3.36 18.18
N VAL A 4 1.76 3.68 19.14
CA VAL A 4 0.91 4.87 19.07
C VAL A 4 1.73 6.06 19.57
N SER A 5 2.61 6.58 18.72
CA SER A 5 3.16 7.91 18.97
C SER A 5 2.01 8.90 18.86
N ARG A 6 1.66 9.54 19.98
CA ARG A 6 0.95 10.81 19.94
C ARG A 6 1.78 11.71 19.02
N PHE A 7 1.14 12.34 18.04
CA PHE A 7 1.79 13.35 17.23
C PHE A 7 2.49 14.39 18.13
N PRO A 8 3.55 15.06 17.66
CA PRO A 8 4.16 16.17 18.40
C PRO A 8 3.16 17.28 18.77
N ASP A 9 2.10 17.46 17.98
CA ASP A 9 1.00 18.40 18.23
C ASP A 9 -0.18 17.81 19.05
N LYS A 10 -0.08 16.53 19.44
CA LYS A 10 -1.09 15.75 20.18
C LYS A 10 -2.44 15.57 19.43
N THR A 11 -2.56 15.88 18.13
CA THR A 11 -3.86 15.78 17.43
C THR A 11 -4.06 14.41 16.78
N PHE A 12 -4.92 13.55 17.34
CA PHE A 12 -5.30 12.31 16.67
C PHE A 12 -6.36 12.61 15.59
N ARG A 13 -6.06 12.29 14.31
CA ARG A 13 -6.95 12.55 13.17
C ARG A 13 -7.44 11.24 12.53
N PRO A 14 -8.48 10.59 13.10
CA PRO A 14 -8.90 9.23 12.75
C PRO A 14 -9.52 9.09 11.36
N ASP A 15 -10.14 10.14 10.84
CA ASP A 15 -10.98 10.05 9.64
C ASP A 15 -10.22 10.17 8.31
N HIS A 16 -8.93 10.48 8.35
CA HIS A 16 -8.13 10.70 7.16
C HIS A 16 -7.60 9.38 6.59
N CYS A 17 -7.36 9.33 5.28
CA CYS A 17 -6.67 8.20 4.63
C CYS A 17 -5.21 8.10 5.12
N LEU A 18 -4.57 6.97 4.86
CA LEU A 18 -3.14 6.82 5.15
C LEU A 18 -2.29 7.81 4.37
N THR A 19 -1.29 8.36 5.05
CA THR A 19 -0.26 9.17 4.39
C THR A 19 0.83 8.29 3.78
N ARG A 20 1.52 8.79 2.75
CA ARG A 20 2.66 8.12 2.09
C ARG A 20 3.72 7.69 3.09
N ILE A 21 4.05 8.55 4.05
CA ILE A 21 5.06 8.24 5.08
C ILE A 21 4.67 7.06 5.98
N GLU A 22 3.38 6.90 6.27
CA GLU A 22 2.89 5.83 7.14
C GLU A 22 2.96 4.47 6.45
N VAL A 23 2.59 4.43 5.18
CA VAL A 23 2.71 3.21 4.37
C VAL A 23 4.17 2.81 4.22
N LEU A 24 5.02 3.74 3.80
CA LEU A 24 6.44 3.47 3.58
C LEU A 24 7.15 3.06 4.87
N THR A 25 6.84 3.72 5.99
CA THR A 25 7.41 3.37 7.31
C THR A 25 7.02 1.96 7.71
N SER A 26 5.73 1.62 7.60
CA SER A 26 5.22 0.29 7.95
C SER A 26 5.80 -0.80 7.04
N LEU A 27 5.89 -0.51 5.74
CA LEU A 27 6.44 -1.41 4.74
C LEU A 27 7.91 -1.72 4.99
N VAL A 28 8.73 -0.69 5.19
CA VAL A 28 10.17 -0.83 5.45
C VAL A 28 10.43 -1.64 6.71
N GLN A 29 9.65 -1.40 7.77
CA GLN A 29 9.74 -2.18 9.00
C GLN A 29 9.34 -3.64 8.76
N GLY A 30 8.24 -3.89 8.05
CA GLY A 30 7.78 -5.23 7.71
C GLY A 30 8.76 -6.02 6.85
N LEU A 31 9.47 -5.35 5.94
CA LEU A 31 10.52 -5.93 5.12
C LEU A 31 11.89 -6.03 5.83
N GLY A 32 12.01 -5.50 7.05
CA GLY A 32 13.28 -5.46 7.79
C GLY A 32 14.36 -4.58 7.13
N LEU A 33 13.98 -3.65 6.25
CA LEU A 33 14.90 -2.77 5.54
C LEU A 33 15.49 -1.72 6.49
N ARG A 34 16.74 -1.33 6.26
CA ARG A 34 17.44 -0.33 7.08
C ARG A 34 18.17 0.66 6.20
N GLY A 35 17.75 1.92 6.29
CA GLY A 35 18.40 3.03 5.60
C GLY A 35 19.61 3.53 6.37
N SER A 36 20.66 3.89 5.66
CA SER A 36 21.93 4.32 6.29
C SER A 36 22.48 5.62 5.69
N ASN A 37 22.18 5.92 4.43
CA ASN A 37 22.70 7.07 3.72
C ASN A 37 21.87 8.33 3.97
N LYS A 38 22.18 9.03 5.07
CA LYS A 38 21.49 10.26 5.47
C LYS A 38 21.51 11.37 4.41
N ASN A 39 22.45 11.33 3.46
CA ASN A 39 22.56 12.36 2.43
C ASN A 39 21.39 12.33 1.43
N LEU A 40 20.66 11.21 1.34
CA LEU A 40 19.56 11.06 0.38
C LEU A 40 18.40 12.01 0.67
N LEU A 41 18.14 12.36 1.94
CA LEU A 41 17.05 13.29 2.28
C LEU A 41 17.33 14.72 1.84
N HIS A 42 18.60 15.12 1.70
CA HIS A 42 18.96 16.47 1.27
C HIS A 42 18.57 16.76 -0.18
N TYR A 43 18.31 15.72 -0.99
CA TYR A 43 17.80 15.90 -2.34
C TYR A 43 16.36 16.44 -2.35
N TYR A 44 15.58 16.13 -1.31
CA TYR A 44 14.14 16.39 -1.28
C TYR A 44 13.82 17.70 -0.56
N ALA A 45 13.11 18.58 -1.26
CA ALA A 45 12.79 19.94 -0.79
C ALA A 45 11.87 19.95 0.43
N ASP A 46 11.02 18.94 0.58
CA ASP A 46 10.05 18.78 1.64
C ASP A 46 10.47 17.76 2.71
N SER A 47 11.74 17.37 2.75
CA SER A 47 12.30 16.45 3.75
C SER A 47 12.13 16.95 5.19
N TYR A 48 12.00 18.26 5.40
CA TYR A 48 11.71 18.85 6.71
C TYR A 48 10.33 18.47 7.28
N LEU A 49 9.41 17.99 6.43
CA LEU A 49 8.10 17.47 6.87
C LEU A 49 8.19 16.05 7.46
N ILE A 50 9.35 15.39 7.35
CA ILE A 50 9.57 14.03 7.85
C ILE A 50 9.83 14.10 9.37
N PRO A 51 8.95 13.54 10.21
CA PRO A 51 9.19 13.45 11.64
C PRO A 51 10.38 12.52 11.94
N THR A 52 11.10 12.80 13.03
CA THR A 52 12.35 12.10 13.39
C THR A 52 12.22 10.58 13.41
N TYR A 53 11.09 10.04 13.89
CA TYR A 53 10.86 8.60 13.95
C TYR A 53 10.82 7.93 12.56
N ALA A 54 10.49 8.69 11.51
CA ALA A 54 10.34 8.19 10.15
C ALA A 54 11.58 8.46 9.28
N ILE A 55 12.60 9.15 9.78
CA ILE A 55 13.83 9.45 9.02
C ILE A 55 14.50 8.16 8.52
N VAL A 56 14.81 7.23 9.42
CA VAL A 56 15.50 5.97 9.06
C VAL A 56 14.63 5.09 8.15
N PRO A 57 13.32 4.91 8.42
CA PRO A 57 12.44 4.22 7.49
C PRO A 57 12.38 4.86 6.10
N MET A 58 12.27 6.18 6.00
CA MET A 58 12.23 6.88 4.73
C MET A 58 13.54 6.75 3.96
N LEU A 59 14.69 6.79 4.63
CA LEU A 59 15.98 6.49 4.00
C LEU A 59 16.00 5.10 3.39
N ALA A 60 15.52 4.09 4.12
CA ALA A 60 15.46 2.72 3.61
C ALA A 60 14.52 2.62 2.40
N ALA A 61 13.38 3.31 2.43
CA ALA A 61 12.44 3.35 1.33
C ALA A 61 13.05 3.97 0.07
N ILE A 62 13.82 5.05 0.21
CA ILE A 62 14.54 5.67 -0.91
C ILE A 62 15.60 4.72 -1.45
N GLU A 63 16.44 4.16 -0.58
CA GLU A 63 17.51 3.21 -0.96
C GLU A 63 16.97 1.96 -1.67
N ALA A 64 15.80 1.48 -1.26
CA ALA A 64 15.12 0.33 -1.85
C ALA A 64 14.27 0.67 -3.09
N ASN A 65 14.29 1.92 -3.57
CA ASN A 65 13.47 2.40 -4.69
C ASN A 65 11.96 2.17 -4.50
N LEU A 66 11.49 2.24 -3.25
CA LEU A 66 10.07 2.10 -2.88
C LEU A 66 9.29 3.39 -3.04
N ILE A 67 9.97 4.53 -3.24
CA ILE A 67 9.30 5.81 -3.47
C ILE A 67 9.21 6.06 -4.96
N PHE A 68 8.01 6.42 -5.42
CA PHE A 68 7.74 6.74 -6.81
C PHE A 68 7.42 8.24 -6.96
N GLN A 69 8.16 8.93 -7.83
CA GLN A 69 7.94 10.33 -8.25
C GLN A 69 7.78 10.39 -9.78
N PRO A 70 6.56 10.22 -10.32
CA PRO A 70 6.34 10.15 -11.77
C PRO A 70 6.69 11.44 -12.51
N ASP A 71 6.55 12.58 -11.83
CA ASP A 71 6.83 13.90 -12.36
C ASP A 71 8.32 14.28 -12.30
N GLY A 72 9.16 13.39 -11.74
CA GLY A 72 10.58 13.66 -11.51
C GLY A 72 10.83 14.77 -10.49
N SER A 73 9.81 15.18 -9.74
CA SER A 73 9.94 16.21 -8.72
C SER A 73 10.84 15.72 -7.58
N ASN A 74 11.49 16.67 -6.92
CA ASN A 74 12.24 16.41 -5.70
C ASN A 74 11.35 16.62 -4.45
N TYR A 75 10.06 16.30 -4.56
CA TYR A 75 9.12 16.33 -3.45
C TYR A 75 8.71 14.89 -3.09
N LEU A 76 8.82 14.55 -1.81
CA LEU A 76 8.40 13.25 -1.27
C LEU A 76 6.90 13.19 -1.03
N HIS A 77 6.28 14.35 -0.78
CA HIS A 77 4.92 14.52 -0.31
C HIS A 77 4.59 13.61 0.88
N PRO A 78 5.39 13.62 1.97
CA PRO A 78 5.32 12.60 3.02
C PRO A 78 3.96 12.59 3.73
N LEU A 79 3.31 13.75 3.82
CA LEU A 79 2.01 13.93 4.50
C LEU A 79 0.81 13.80 3.55
N GLN A 80 1.02 13.60 2.24
CA GLN A 80 -0.07 13.38 1.29
C GLN A 80 -0.61 11.96 1.42
N TYR A 81 -1.91 11.79 1.14
CA TYR A 81 -2.52 10.46 1.14
C TYR A 81 -2.02 9.61 -0.02
N ILE A 82 -1.82 8.32 0.26
CA ILE A 82 -1.42 7.39 -0.78
C ILE A 82 -2.58 7.07 -1.72
N THR A 83 -2.30 6.98 -3.02
CA THR A 83 -3.28 6.62 -4.05
C THR A 83 -3.18 5.14 -4.47
N ARG A 84 -4.20 4.63 -5.16
CA ARG A 84 -4.22 3.28 -5.75
C ARG A 84 -3.08 3.07 -6.74
N GLY A 85 -2.77 4.09 -7.54
CA GLY A 85 -1.64 4.07 -8.47
C GLY A 85 -0.31 3.92 -7.73
N GLU A 86 -0.14 4.65 -6.62
CA GLU A 86 1.09 4.64 -5.83
C GLU A 86 1.25 3.30 -5.12
N MET A 87 0.16 2.75 -4.57
CA MET A 87 0.14 1.40 -4.02
C MET A 87 0.51 0.34 -5.03
N ALA A 88 -0.01 0.44 -6.27
CA ALA A 88 0.33 -0.50 -7.33
C ALA A 88 1.84 -0.43 -7.65
N ALA A 89 2.41 0.77 -7.75
CA ALA A 89 3.85 0.93 -7.94
C ALA A 89 4.65 0.34 -6.77
N ILE A 90 4.29 0.65 -5.53
CA ILE A 90 4.95 0.13 -4.33
C ILE A 90 4.87 -1.39 -4.27
N LEU A 91 3.68 -1.97 -4.44
CA LEU A 91 3.50 -3.42 -4.43
C LEU A 91 4.36 -4.09 -5.50
N TYR A 92 4.40 -3.53 -6.71
CA TYR A 92 5.23 -4.07 -7.77
C TYR A 92 6.73 -4.00 -7.41
N GLN A 93 7.21 -2.90 -6.82
CA GLN A 93 8.59 -2.79 -6.36
C GLN A 93 8.92 -3.77 -5.24
N VAL A 94 7.99 -4.02 -4.32
CA VAL A 94 8.15 -5.06 -3.30
C VAL A 94 8.32 -6.43 -3.93
N LEU A 95 7.51 -6.77 -4.94
CA LEU A 95 7.65 -8.03 -5.66
C LEU A 95 9.01 -8.12 -6.35
N LEU A 96 9.52 -7.01 -6.89
CA LEU A 96 10.83 -6.97 -7.51
C LEU A 96 11.96 -7.19 -6.49
N LEU A 97 11.90 -6.49 -5.35
CA LEU A 97 12.86 -6.63 -4.24
C LEU A 97 12.90 -8.05 -3.66
N THR A 98 11.78 -8.76 -3.72
CA THR A 98 11.64 -10.14 -3.24
C THR A 98 11.85 -11.20 -4.33
N ASN A 99 12.36 -10.80 -5.51
CA ASN A 99 12.60 -11.66 -6.67
C ASN A 99 11.37 -12.45 -7.16
N GLN A 100 10.17 -11.91 -6.96
CA GLN A 100 8.92 -12.52 -7.41
C GLN A 100 8.54 -12.11 -8.84
N VAL A 101 9.10 -11.01 -9.35
CA VAL A 101 8.85 -10.49 -10.71
C VAL A 101 10.16 -9.96 -11.31
N GLU A 102 10.25 -9.94 -12.64
CA GLU A 102 11.34 -9.26 -13.36
C GLU A 102 11.04 -7.77 -13.52
N PRO A 103 12.05 -6.87 -13.60
CA PRO A 103 11.83 -5.44 -13.81
C PRO A 103 11.02 -5.15 -15.08
N ILE A 104 10.00 -4.29 -14.98
CA ILE A 104 9.36 -3.70 -16.15
C ILE A 104 10.40 -2.86 -16.91
N LYS A 105 10.81 -3.32 -18.10
CA LYS A 105 11.61 -2.50 -19.02
C LYS A 105 10.72 -1.41 -19.62
N SER A 106 10.65 -0.25 -18.97
CA SER A 106 9.88 0.88 -19.49
C SER A 106 10.69 1.69 -20.50
N LYS A 107 10.33 1.58 -21.78
CA LYS A 107 10.62 2.55 -22.84
C LYS A 107 9.35 2.66 -23.67
N LEU A 108 8.40 3.50 -23.24
CA LEU A 108 7.10 3.78 -23.90
C LEU A 108 6.67 2.66 -24.86
N MET A 109 6.10 1.56 -24.34
CA MET A 109 5.72 0.43 -25.19
C MET A 109 4.63 0.89 -26.17
N VAL A 110 5.02 1.08 -27.43
CA VAL A 110 4.12 1.22 -28.56
C VAL A 110 3.41 -0.11 -28.71
N PHE A 111 2.15 -0.18 -28.29
CA PHE A 111 1.30 -1.35 -28.47
C PHE A 111 0.77 -1.40 -29.90
N HIS A 112 1.43 -2.17 -30.77
CA HIS A 112 0.83 -2.61 -32.02
C HIS A 112 0.14 -3.97 -31.81
N GLY A 113 -1.19 -3.95 -31.88
CA GLY A 113 -1.96 -5.12 -32.33
C GLY A 113 -2.30 -6.20 -31.30
N ILE A 114 -2.88 -5.84 -30.15
CA ILE A 114 -3.78 -6.76 -29.41
C ILE A 114 -5.03 -5.97 -28.98
N LYS A 115 -6.21 -6.52 -29.27
CA LYS A 115 -7.52 -5.89 -29.03
C LYS A 115 -7.77 -5.78 -27.52
N GLU A 116 -7.67 -4.55 -27.01
CA GLU A 116 -8.06 -3.98 -25.69
C GLU A 116 -7.80 -4.81 -24.41
N THR A 117 -6.72 -4.52 -23.67
CA THR A 117 -6.56 -5.03 -22.28
C THR A 117 -5.86 -4.04 -21.32
N GLY A 118 -6.13 -2.74 -21.46
CA GLY A 118 -5.66 -1.71 -20.53
C GLY A 118 -6.83 -0.95 -19.91
N PHE A 119 -6.68 -0.52 -18.65
CA PHE A 119 -7.67 0.36 -18.02
C PHE A 119 -7.75 1.69 -18.79
N LYS A 120 -8.98 2.15 -19.08
CA LYS A 120 -9.22 3.32 -19.95
C LYS A 120 -8.55 4.59 -19.43
N ASP A 121 -8.52 4.75 -18.12
CA ASP A 121 -7.95 5.87 -17.38
C ASP A 121 -6.45 5.73 -17.09
N LEU A 122 -5.81 4.63 -17.54
CA LEU A 122 -4.37 4.45 -17.46
C LEU A 122 -3.65 4.69 -18.78
N GLN A 123 -4.35 5.07 -19.85
CA GLN A 123 -3.68 5.42 -21.11
C GLN A 123 -2.72 6.59 -20.89
N SER A 124 -1.43 6.36 -21.12
CA SER A 124 -0.35 7.33 -20.86
C SER A 124 -0.18 7.72 -19.38
N HIS A 125 -0.77 6.95 -18.46
CA HIS A 125 -0.62 7.15 -17.03
C HIS A 125 0.62 6.41 -16.51
N TRP A 126 1.37 7.01 -15.61
CA TRP A 126 2.58 6.40 -15.04
C TRP A 126 2.30 5.07 -14.33
N ALA A 127 1.11 4.94 -13.73
CA ALA A 127 0.69 3.73 -13.02
C ALA A 127 0.28 2.59 -13.97
N GLN A 128 0.24 2.82 -15.29
CA GLN A 128 -0.22 1.85 -16.27
C GLN A 128 0.52 0.51 -16.16
N ALA A 129 1.86 0.55 -16.22
CA ALA A 129 2.66 -0.65 -16.23
C ALA A 129 2.54 -1.47 -14.93
N PRO A 130 2.73 -0.90 -13.72
CA PRO A 130 2.57 -1.66 -12.48
C PRO A 130 1.13 -2.14 -12.29
N ALA A 131 0.12 -1.32 -12.58
CA ALA A 131 -1.27 -1.74 -12.44
C ALA A 131 -1.65 -2.88 -13.39
N MET A 132 -1.20 -2.83 -14.65
CA MET A 132 -1.44 -3.91 -15.62
C MET A 132 -0.71 -5.19 -15.22
N ALA A 133 0.54 -5.10 -14.79
CA ALA A 133 1.31 -6.26 -14.33
C ALA A 133 0.63 -6.94 -13.13
N LEU A 134 0.24 -6.16 -12.13
CA LEU A 134 -0.45 -6.67 -10.95
C LEU A 134 -1.84 -7.22 -11.26
N ASN A 135 -2.56 -6.62 -12.21
CA ASN A 135 -3.87 -7.12 -12.66
C ASN A 135 -3.74 -8.48 -13.35
N ASN A 136 -2.71 -8.67 -14.18
CA ASN A 136 -2.42 -9.96 -14.81
C ASN A 136 -2.05 -11.05 -13.78
N MET A 137 -1.44 -10.65 -12.67
CA MET A 137 -1.13 -11.52 -11.53
C MET A 137 -2.33 -11.72 -10.58
N LYS A 138 -3.49 -11.10 -10.87
CA LYS A 138 -4.70 -11.10 -10.02
C LYS A 138 -4.45 -10.53 -8.61
N LEU A 139 -3.52 -9.59 -8.49
CA LEU A 139 -3.18 -8.90 -7.24
C LEU A 139 -3.89 -7.56 -7.07
N VAL A 140 -4.30 -6.95 -8.17
CA VAL A 140 -5.20 -5.81 -8.19
C VAL A 140 -6.29 -6.06 -9.20
N LYS A 141 -7.42 -5.36 -9.06
CA LYS A 141 -8.52 -5.42 -10.02
C LYS A 141 -9.05 -4.01 -10.25
N GLY A 142 -9.39 -3.69 -11.50
CA GLY A 142 -10.11 -2.46 -11.82
C GLY A 142 -11.62 -2.61 -11.63
N PHE A 143 -12.32 -1.53 -11.94
CA PHE A 143 -13.75 -1.40 -11.79
C PHE A 143 -14.50 -1.95 -13.00
N PRO A 144 -15.79 -2.33 -12.84
CA PRO A 144 -16.62 -2.84 -13.95
C PRO A 144 -16.77 -1.88 -15.14
N ASP A 145 -16.55 -0.58 -14.93
CA ASP A 145 -16.56 0.46 -15.97
C ASP A 145 -15.31 0.43 -16.89
N GLY A 146 -14.34 -0.42 -16.58
CA GLY A 146 -13.08 -0.57 -17.31
C GLY A 146 -11.98 0.38 -16.86
N THR A 147 -12.11 1.00 -15.68
CA THR A 147 -11.11 1.92 -15.10
C THR A 147 -10.33 1.30 -13.95
N PHE A 148 -9.15 1.85 -13.64
CA PHE A 148 -8.36 1.49 -12.46
C PHE A 148 -8.55 2.45 -11.28
N LYS A 149 -8.84 3.71 -11.62
CA LYS A 149 -8.97 4.88 -10.75
C LYS A 149 -7.69 5.14 -9.95
N PRO A 150 -6.54 5.39 -10.61
CA PRO A 150 -5.24 5.48 -9.95
C PRO A 150 -5.17 6.55 -8.87
N GLU A 151 -5.95 7.63 -9.00
CA GLU A 151 -5.96 8.76 -8.07
C GLU A 151 -6.86 8.56 -6.84
N LEU A 152 -7.66 7.49 -6.80
CA LEU A 152 -8.46 7.21 -5.61
C LEU A 152 -7.57 6.70 -4.47
N GLY A 153 -8.05 6.90 -3.24
CA GLY A 153 -7.45 6.28 -2.06
C GLY A 153 -7.59 4.75 -2.09
N VAL A 154 -6.69 4.12 -1.35
CA VAL A 154 -6.54 2.66 -1.24
C VAL A 154 -7.73 2.04 -0.52
N ASP A 155 -8.29 0.97 -1.09
CA ASP A 155 -9.36 0.21 -0.45
C ASP A 155 -8.83 -0.91 0.47
N ARG A 156 -9.73 -1.44 1.31
CA ARG A 156 -9.41 -2.49 2.27
C ARG A 156 -8.88 -3.76 1.63
N THR A 157 -9.33 -4.09 0.42
CA THR A 157 -8.88 -5.28 -0.31
C THR A 157 -7.46 -5.10 -0.83
N GLU A 158 -7.15 -3.95 -1.40
CA GLU A 158 -5.80 -3.63 -1.91
C GLU A 158 -4.75 -3.64 -0.81
N TYR A 159 -5.09 -3.08 0.35
CA TYR A 159 -4.23 -3.15 1.52
C TYR A 159 -4.06 -4.58 2.03
N ALA A 160 -5.14 -5.39 2.08
CA ALA A 160 -5.04 -6.80 2.45
C ALA A 160 -4.08 -7.55 1.53
N THR A 161 -4.17 -7.30 0.22
CA THR A 161 -3.27 -7.91 -0.76
C THR A 161 -1.83 -7.44 -0.55
N LEU A 162 -1.61 -6.15 -0.31
CA LEU A 162 -0.27 -5.63 -0.01
C LEU A 162 0.33 -6.34 1.21
N VAL A 163 -0.38 -6.29 2.35
CA VAL A 163 0.09 -6.86 3.63
C VAL A 163 0.37 -8.36 3.50
N THR A 164 -0.52 -9.10 2.86
CA THR A 164 -0.39 -10.57 2.73
C THR A 164 0.69 -11.01 1.75
N LYS A 165 1.22 -10.10 0.94
CA LYS A 165 2.36 -10.34 0.06
C LYS A 165 3.70 -9.98 0.70
N ILE A 166 3.71 -9.00 1.59
CA ILE A 166 4.92 -8.56 2.29
C ILE A 166 5.21 -9.44 3.50
N LEU A 167 4.16 -9.74 4.26
CA LEU A 167 4.30 -10.38 5.56
C LEU A 167 4.04 -11.87 5.46
N ASN A 168 4.66 -12.61 6.36
CA ASN A 168 4.29 -13.98 6.66
C ASN A 168 4.04 -14.08 8.17
N ALA A 169 2.88 -13.58 8.59
CA ALA A 169 2.50 -13.53 10.00
C ALA A 169 1.77 -14.82 10.40
N PRO A 170 1.92 -15.30 11.65
CA PRO A 170 1.10 -16.38 12.15
C PRO A 170 -0.36 -15.91 12.30
N PRO A 171 -1.35 -16.80 12.09
CA PRO A 171 -2.74 -16.47 12.37
C PRO A 171 -2.95 -16.26 13.87
N VAL A 172 -3.56 -15.13 14.23
CA VAL A 172 -3.97 -14.76 15.60
C VAL A 172 -5.49 -14.80 15.78
N ARG A 173 -6.25 -15.00 14.69
CA ARG A 173 -7.71 -15.19 14.67
C ARG A 173 -8.09 -16.39 13.80
N PRO A 174 -9.23 -17.06 14.06
CA PRO A 174 -9.76 -18.09 13.17
C PRO A 174 -10.13 -17.50 11.80
N ILE A 175 -10.29 -18.35 10.78
CA ILE A 175 -10.86 -17.93 9.50
C ILE A 175 -12.28 -17.38 9.72
N SER A 176 -12.67 -16.36 8.95
CA SER A 176 -14.01 -15.79 8.97
C SER A 176 -14.47 -15.58 7.54
N HIS A 177 -15.74 -15.89 7.27
CA HIS A 177 -16.42 -15.46 6.06
C HIS A 177 -17.03 -14.08 6.30
N PHE A 178 -17.18 -13.28 5.25
CA PHE A 178 -17.73 -11.93 5.32
C PHE A 178 -19.03 -11.86 4.52
N ARG A 179 -20.09 -11.33 5.13
CA ARG A 179 -21.43 -11.31 4.50
C ARG A 179 -21.50 -10.50 3.22
N ASP A 180 -20.63 -9.51 3.07
CA ASP A 180 -20.55 -8.60 1.93
C ASP A 180 -19.45 -8.99 0.92
N VAL A 181 -18.89 -10.20 1.03
CA VAL A 181 -17.86 -10.71 0.12
C VAL A 181 -18.29 -12.09 -0.40
N PRO A 182 -18.62 -12.23 -1.70
CA PRO A 182 -18.93 -13.54 -2.28
C PRO A 182 -17.70 -14.44 -2.37
N ASP A 183 -17.90 -15.76 -2.41
CA ASP A 183 -16.83 -16.76 -2.44
C ASP A 183 -15.90 -16.61 -3.66
N GLU A 184 -16.43 -16.11 -4.79
CA GLU A 184 -15.67 -15.85 -6.01
C GLU A 184 -15.00 -14.47 -6.04
N PHE A 185 -15.07 -13.71 -4.95
CA PHE A 185 -14.42 -12.40 -4.88
C PHE A 185 -12.90 -12.54 -4.97
N TRP A 186 -12.29 -11.84 -5.93
CA TRP A 186 -10.87 -11.94 -6.25
C TRP A 186 -9.93 -11.73 -5.04
N GLY A 187 -10.33 -10.88 -4.11
CA GLY A 187 -9.55 -10.51 -2.93
C GLY A 187 -9.91 -11.28 -1.65
N LEU A 188 -10.79 -12.28 -1.74
CA LEU A 188 -11.29 -13.00 -0.55
C LEU A 188 -10.15 -13.60 0.27
N SER A 189 -9.25 -14.35 -0.36
CA SER A 189 -8.12 -14.97 0.36
C SER A 189 -7.19 -13.95 1.02
N ALA A 190 -7.00 -12.77 0.40
CA ALA A 190 -6.20 -11.71 0.98
C ALA A 190 -6.89 -11.09 2.21
N LEU A 191 -8.21 -10.84 2.12
CA LEU A 191 -9.02 -10.32 3.21
C LEU A 191 -9.05 -11.30 4.40
N GLU A 192 -9.27 -12.58 4.15
CA GLU A 192 -9.26 -13.63 5.17
C GLU A 192 -7.91 -13.72 5.87
N LYS A 193 -6.80 -13.78 5.11
CA LYS A 193 -5.45 -13.83 5.69
C LYS A 193 -5.13 -12.58 6.49
N ALA A 194 -5.39 -11.39 5.94
CA ALA A 194 -5.14 -10.14 6.65
C ALA A 194 -5.98 -10.04 7.93
N TYR A 195 -7.21 -10.54 7.92
CA TYR A 195 -8.03 -10.65 9.12
C TYR A 195 -7.43 -11.64 10.14
N GLN A 196 -7.06 -12.84 9.69
CA GLN A 196 -6.45 -13.88 10.53
C GLN A 196 -5.16 -13.40 11.18
N TRP A 197 -4.34 -12.64 10.45
CA TRP A 197 -3.07 -12.09 10.93
C TRP A 197 -3.26 -10.82 11.77
N GLY A 198 -4.51 -10.39 12.01
CA GLY A 198 -4.81 -9.22 12.83
C GLY A 198 -4.69 -7.87 12.12
N PHE A 199 -4.27 -7.85 10.85
CA PHE A 199 -4.09 -6.64 10.04
C PHE A 199 -5.38 -6.07 9.42
N LEU A 200 -6.51 -6.76 9.54
CA LEU A 200 -7.83 -6.20 9.24
C LEU A 200 -8.83 -6.60 10.31
N ALA A 201 -9.75 -5.71 10.66
CA ALA A 201 -10.89 -6.00 11.53
C ALA A 201 -12.19 -6.02 10.75
N THR A 202 -13.17 -6.84 11.16
CA THR A 202 -14.53 -6.83 10.63
C THR A 202 -15.40 -5.82 11.37
N PHE A 203 -16.59 -5.54 10.82
CA PHE A 203 -17.62 -4.76 11.49
C PHE A 203 -18.55 -5.66 12.31
N PRO A 204 -19.32 -5.11 13.29
CA PRO A 204 -20.21 -5.90 14.15
C PRO A 204 -21.24 -6.76 13.42
N ASP A 205 -21.57 -6.42 12.18
CA ASP A 205 -22.53 -7.10 11.32
C ASP A 205 -21.90 -8.23 10.46
N GLN A 206 -20.66 -8.63 10.74
CA GLN A 206 -19.89 -9.62 9.98
C GLN A 206 -19.56 -9.19 8.55
N THR A 207 -19.51 -7.88 8.29
CA THR A 207 -19.04 -7.33 7.01
C THR A 207 -17.57 -6.88 7.12
N ILE A 208 -16.93 -6.68 5.96
CA ILE A 208 -15.57 -6.16 5.88
C ILE A 208 -15.43 -4.94 4.97
N HIS A 209 -16.46 -4.58 4.20
CA HIS A 209 -16.52 -3.45 3.29
C HIS A 209 -15.31 -3.38 2.34
N PRO A 210 -15.16 -4.35 1.43
CA PRO A 210 -13.93 -4.57 0.66
C PRO A 210 -13.47 -3.34 -0.17
N HIS A 211 -14.42 -2.51 -0.61
CA HIS A 211 -14.16 -1.31 -1.42
C HIS A 211 -14.12 0.00 -0.62
N GLN A 212 -14.30 -0.07 0.69
CA GLN A 212 -14.19 1.11 1.54
C GLN A 212 -12.74 1.57 1.60
N GLN A 213 -12.50 2.87 1.40
CA GLN A 213 -11.18 3.45 1.55
C GLN A 213 -10.67 3.31 2.99
N LEU A 214 -9.38 3.00 3.11
CA LEU A 214 -8.75 2.81 4.41
C LEU A 214 -8.44 4.15 5.06
N LYS A 215 -9.21 4.41 6.13
CA LYS A 215 -8.89 5.43 7.11
C LYS A 215 -7.73 4.98 8.00
N ARG A 216 -6.95 5.96 8.43
CA ARG A 216 -5.77 5.83 9.28
C ARG A 216 -6.05 5.12 10.60
N ILE A 217 -7.18 5.42 11.25
CA ILE A 217 -7.59 4.72 12.49
C ILE A 217 -7.68 3.21 12.29
N ASN A 218 -8.19 2.76 11.13
CA ASN A 218 -8.36 1.35 10.85
C ASN A 218 -7.02 0.64 10.78
N ILE A 219 -5.96 1.31 10.32
CA ILE A 219 -4.64 0.70 10.18
C ILE A 219 -3.83 0.76 11.46
N ILE A 220 -3.91 1.84 12.24
CA ILE A 220 -3.25 1.87 13.55
C ILE A 220 -3.83 0.76 14.44
N ALA A 221 -5.15 0.58 14.44
CA ALA A 221 -5.81 -0.51 15.17
C ALA A 221 -5.39 -1.90 14.63
N SER A 222 -5.33 -2.05 13.30
CA SER A 222 -4.88 -3.28 12.64
C SER A 222 -3.40 -3.62 12.88
N LEU A 223 -2.50 -2.64 12.87
CA LEU A 223 -1.07 -2.85 13.11
C LEU A 223 -0.81 -3.19 14.58
N ALA A 224 -1.47 -2.48 15.50
CA ALA A 224 -1.38 -2.81 16.93
C ALA A 224 -1.91 -4.23 17.21
N SER A 225 -3.05 -4.58 16.60
CA SER A 225 -3.64 -5.92 16.73
C SER A 225 -2.80 -7.02 16.09
N GLY A 226 -2.30 -6.80 14.87
CA GLY A 226 -1.51 -7.79 14.12
C GLY A 226 -0.11 -8.02 14.67
N LEU A 227 0.46 -7.03 15.36
CA LEU A 227 1.77 -7.15 16.03
C LEU A 227 1.66 -7.56 17.51
N GLY A 228 0.45 -7.80 18.03
CA GLY A 228 0.23 -8.19 19.43
C GLY A 228 0.62 -7.09 20.44
N LEU A 229 0.49 -5.83 20.06
CA LEU A 229 0.82 -4.69 20.91
C LEU A 229 -0.41 -4.30 21.72
N GLU A 230 -0.35 -4.47 23.05
CA GLU A 230 -1.38 -3.99 23.96
C GLU A 230 -1.56 -2.47 23.79
N THR A 231 -2.80 -2.05 23.52
CA THR A 231 -3.23 -0.65 23.42
C THR A 231 -3.79 -0.14 24.74
#